data_AF-A0A955BRC9-F1
#
_entry.id   AF-A0A955BRC9-F1
#
_cell.length_a   1.000
_cell.length_b   1.000
_cell.length_c   1.000
_cell.angle_alpha   90.00
_cell.angle_beta   90.00
_cell.angle_gamma   90.00
#
_symmetry.space_group_name_H-M   'P 1'
#
loop_
_entity.id
_entity.type
_entity.pdbx_description
1 polymer ?
#
loop_
_entity_poly.entity_id
_entity_poly.type
_entity_poly.pdbx_seq_one_letter_code
_entity_poly.pdbx_strand_id
1 'polypeptide(L)'
;GPDMELGRVLSPLRDFRDRMTFIRGLYNAEALKGNIHSSQTGNLLSGAPLLSGGRIQSGTSVDQVLAQRLGHLTKVPSLVLGCEKANPAVHKNYSMLYSSHISWSSPTTPAPLEVYPALAFDRLFKDTAERGDRSILDAVLDDARDVRRRIRRHDQQKLDEYLHSVRDVET
;
A
#
# COMPACT_ATOMS: atom_id res chain seq x y z
N GLY A 1 -36.24 -0.66 -4.01
CA GLY A 1 -37.59 -0.07 -4.14
C GLY A 1 -38.45 -0.94 -5.02
N PRO A 2 -39.78 -0.78 -4.98
CA PRO A 2 -40.72 -1.67 -5.67
C PRO A 2 -40.54 -1.74 -7.18
N ASP A 3 -40.07 -0.64 -7.80
CA ASP A 3 -39.79 -0.53 -9.24
C ASP A 3 -38.39 -1.04 -9.64
N MET A 4 -37.64 -1.64 -8.71
CA MET A 4 -36.28 -2.10 -8.96
C MET A 4 -36.28 -3.36 -9.83
N GLU A 5 -35.72 -3.24 -11.03
CA GLU A 5 -35.47 -4.38 -11.91
C GLU A 5 -34.17 -5.09 -11.53
N LEU A 6 -34.27 -6.36 -11.13
CA LEU A 6 -33.13 -7.20 -10.77
C LEU A 6 -32.64 -8.02 -11.96
N GLY A 7 -31.33 -7.99 -12.20
CA GLY A 7 -30.68 -8.87 -13.18
C GLY A 7 -30.76 -10.36 -12.79
N ARG A 8 -30.47 -11.26 -13.74
CA ARG A 8 -30.65 -12.73 -13.54
C ARG A 8 -29.97 -13.28 -12.28
N VAL A 9 -28.74 -12.82 -12.00
CA VAL A 9 -27.96 -13.25 -10.81
C VAL A 9 -28.66 -12.87 -9.50
N LEU A 10 -29.44 -11.79 -9.49
CA LEU A 10 -30.15 -11.31 -8.31
C LEU A 10 -31.61 -11.78 -8.26
N SER A 11 -32.03 -12.68 -9.16
CA SER A 11 -33.41 -13.19 -9.20
C SER A 11 -33.90 -13.82 -7.87
N PRO A 12 -33.06 -14.50 -7.06
CA PRO A 12 -33.50 -15.01 -5.76
C PRO A 12 -33.85 -13.92 -4.73
N LEU A 13 -33.49 -12.66 -4.98
CA LEU A 13 -33.70 -11.53 -4.06
C LEU A 13 -34.97 -10.71 -4.37
N ARG A 14 -35.78 -11.10 -5.37
CA ARG A 14 -36.97 -10.33 -5.81
C ARG A 14 -37.96 -10.00 -4.70
N ASP A 15 -38.16 -10.94 -3.78
CA ASP A 15 -39.12 -10.77 -2.68
C ASP A 15 -38.65 -9.75 -1.64
N PHE A 16 -37.37 -9.37 -1.68
CA PHE A 16 -36.77 -8.40 -0.78
C PHE A 16 -36.55 -7.03 -1.42
N ARG A 17 -37.01 -6.78 -2.65
CA ARG A 17 -36.77 -5.53 -3.41
C ARG A 17 -37.16 -4.25 -2.66
N ASP A 18 -38.20 -4.31 -1.83
CA ASP A 18 -38.68 -3.18 -1.01
C ASP A 18 -37.80 -2.93 0.21
N ARG A 19 -36.95 -3.89 0.56
CA ARG A 19 -35.96 -3.83 1.64
C ARG A 19 -34.53 -3.66 1.14
N MET A 20 -34.35 -3.45 -0.17
CA MET A 20 -33.05 -3.26 -0.80
C MET A 20 -32.78 -1.78 -1.07
N THR A 21 -31.60 -1.33 -0.65
CA THR A 21 -31.00 -0.07 -1.09
C THR A 21 -29.90 -0.39 -2.08
N PHE A 22 -29.99 0.14 -3.30
CA PHE A 22 -28.95 -0.04 -4.32
C PHE A 22 -28.14 1.24 -4.46
N ILE A 23 -26.85 1.15 -4.17
CA ILE A 23 -25.93 2.28 -4.26
C ILE A 23 -25.21 2.20 -5.60
N ARG A 24 -25.39 3.21 -6.45
CA ARG A 24 -24.66 3.37 -7.72
C ARG A 24 -23.46 4.28 -7.53
N GLY A 25 -22.46 4.15 -8.41
CA GLY A 25 -21.29 5.02 -8.41
C GLY A 25 -20.24 4.72 -7.34
N LEU A 26 -20.36 3.57 -6.64
CA LEU A 26 -19.33 3.12 -5.70
C LEU A 26 -18.20 2.39 -6.46
N TYR A 27 -17.36 3.14 -7.14
CA TYR A 27 -16.18 2.62 -7.84
C TYR A 27 -15.05 3.65 -7.86
N ASN A 28 -13.81 3.19 -8.04
CA ASN A 28 -12.67 4.05 -8.28
C ASN A 28 -12.60 4.37 -9.79
N ALA A 29 -12.90 5.62 -10.17
CA ALA A 29 -12.84 6.05 -11.57
C ALA A 29 -11.42 6.04 -12.15
N GLU A 30 -10.40 6.24 -11.32
CA GLU A 30 -9.00 6.16 -11.75
C GLU A 30 -8.56 4.72 -12.04
N ALA A 31 -9.21 3.71 -11.45
CA ALA A 31 -8.94 2.29 -11.75
C ALA A 31 -9.44 1.87 -13.16
N LEU A 32 -10.27 2.70 -13.80
CA LEU A 32 -10.67 2.50 -15.20
C LEU A 32 -9.63 3.02 -16.21
N LYS A 33 -8.57 3.66 -15.72
CA LYS A 33 -7.51 4.25 -16.53
C LYS A 33 -6.22 3.43 -16.38
N GLY A 34 -5.39 3.45 -17.42
CA GLY A 34 -4.08 2.80 -17.40
C GLY A 34 -4.10 1.32 -17.83
N ASN A 35 -3.01 0.61 -17.53
CA ASN A 35 -2.85 -0.79 -17.95
C ASN A 35 -3.47 -1.74 -16.92
N ILE A 36 -4.45 -2.55 -17.34
CA ILE A 36 -5.23 -3.43 -16.45
C ILE A 36 -4.33 -4.46 -15.74
N HIS A 37 -3.36 -5.06 -16.46
CA HIS A 37 -2.51 -6.11 -15.93
C HIS A 37 -1.42 -5.61 -14.98
N SER A 38 -0.86 -4.43 -15.24
CA SER A 38 0.19 -3.87 -14.39
C SER A 38 -0.38 -3.04 -13.23
N SER A 39 -1.54 -2.40 -13.41
CA SER A 39 -2.15 -1.53 -12.40
C SER A 39 -2.90 -2.31 -11.33
N GLN A 40 -3.55 -3.43 -11.70
CA GLN A 40 -4.30 -4.33 -10.81
C GLN A 40 -5.04 -3.59 -9.68
N THR A 41 -4.69 -3.87 -8.42
CA THR A 41 -5.26 -3.28 -7.21
C THR A 41 -4.43 -2.11 -6.68
N GLY A 42 -3.47 -1.62 -7.46
CA GLY A 42 -2.47 -0.63 -7.07
C GLY A 42 -3.03 0.69 -6.56
N ASN A 43 -4.22 1.09 -6.97
CA ASN A 43 -4.87 2.30 -6.46
C ASN A 43 -6.16 2.01 -5.67
N LEU A 44 -6.33 0.78 -5.20
CA LEU A 44 -7.55 0.37 -4.49
C LEU A 44 -7.80 1.22 -3.24
N LEU A 45 -6.76 1.44 -2.42
CA LEU A 45 -6.87 2.19 -1.17
C LEU A 45 -6.51 3.68 -1.31
N SER A 46 -5.89 4.09 -2.41
CA SER A 46 -5.54 5.50 -2.65
C SER A 46 -6.59 6.25 -3.48
N GLY A 47 -7.35 5.57 -4.33
CA GLY A 47 -8.28 6.22 -5.26
C GLY A 47 -7.60 7.10 -6.32
N ALA A 48 -6.27 7.09 -6.40
CA ALA A 48 -5.47 8.00 -7.22
C ALA A 48 -5.05 7.37 -8.56
N PRO A 49 -4.70 8.18 -9.57
CA PRO A 49 -4.19 7.67 -10.85
C PRO A 49 -2.82 6.99 -10.67
N LEU A 50 -2.57 5.94 -11.44
CA LEU A 50 -1.24 5.32 -11.55
C LEU A 50 -0.51 5.83 -12.78
N LEU A 51 0.71 6.33 -12.62
CA LEU A 51 1.49 6.85 -13.76
C LEU A 51 2.31 5.76 -14.45
N SER A 52 2.34 5.84 -15.79
CA SER A 52 3.25 5.08 -16.64
C SER A 52 4.62 5.76 -16.78
N GLY A 53 5.54 5.12 -17.50
CA GLY A 53 6.88 5.62 -17.80
C GLY A 53 7.93 5.19 -16.78
N GLY A 54 7.70 4.07 -16.08
CA GLY A 54 8.62 3.56 -15.05
C GLY A 54 8.70 4.41 -13.77
N ARG A 55 7.91 5.49 -13.70
CA ARG A 55 7.75 6.30 -12.48
C ARG A 55 6.71 5.66 -11.58
N ILE A 56 6.95 5.71 -10.28
CA ILE A 56 6.01 5.29 -9.26
C ILE A 56 5.25 6.54 -8.81
N GLN A 57 3.95 6.56 -9.04
CA GLN A 57 3.06 7.61 -8.60
C GLN A 57 1.64 7.05 -8.45
N SER A 58 1.05 7.28 -7.29
CA SER A 58 -0.34 7.08 -6.93
C SER A 58 -0.78 8.27 -6.05
N GLY A 59 -1.39 7.98 -4.90
CA GLY A 59 -1.64 8.90 -3.80
C GLY A 59 -1.42 8.16 -2.47
N THR A 60 -1.27 8.89 -1.38
CA THR A 60 -1.25 8.28 -0.04
C THR A 60 -2.56 7.53 0.19
N SER A 61 -2.46 6.27 0.57
CA SER A 61 -3.64 5.42 0.74
C SER A 61 -4.36 5.70 2.05
N VAL A 62 -5.67 5.45 2.08
CA VAL A 62 -6.52 5.79 3.23
C VAL A 62 -6.08 5.08 4.51
N ASP A 63 -5.62 3.84 4.43
CA ASP A 63 -5.07 3.08 5.55
C ASP A 63 -3.82 3.75 6.12
N GLN A 64 -2.96 4.33 5.27
CA GLN A 64 -1.76 5.03 5.73
C GLN A 64 -2.09 6.44 6.27
N VAL A 65 -3.08 7.13 5.71
CA VAL A 65 -3.61 8.37 6.31
C VAL A 65 -4.18 8.10 7.72
N LEU A 66 -4.86 6.97 7.90
CA LEU A 66 -5.36 6.55 9.21
C LEU A 66 -4.22 6.17 10.16
N ALA A 67 -3.22 5.40 9.69
CA ALA A 67 -2.04 5.04 10.48
C ALA A 67 -1.29 6.29 10.99
N GLN A 68 -1.10 7.30 10.13
CA GLN A 68 -0.45 8.56 10.52
C GLN A 68 -1.21 9.32 11.62
N ARG A 69 -2.53 9.19 11.68
CA ARG A 69 -3.37 9.90 12.67
C ARG A 69 -3.63 9.10 13.93
N LEU A 70 -3.83 7.78 13.80
CA LEU A 70 -4.34 6.91 14.86
C LEU A 70 -3.35 5.83 15.25
N GLY A 71 -2.26 5.64 14.51
CA GLY A 71 -1.30 4.57 14.76
C GLY A 71 -0.59 4.66 16.11
N HIS A 72 -0.50 5.86 16.70
CA HIS A 72 -0.01 6.03 18.07
C HIS A 72 -0.93 5.41 19.14
N LEU A 73 -2.15 5.01 18.78
CA LEU A 73 -3.11 4.32 19.66
C LEU A 73 -2.98 2.79 19.55
N THR A 74 -2.15 2.28 18.64
CA THR A 74 -1.95 0.84 18.42
C THR A 74 -0.50 0.47 18.69
N LYS A 75 -0.25 -0.80 19.07
CA LYS A 75 1.12 -1.32 19.25
C LYS A 75 1.92 -1.31 17.94
N VAL A 76 1.22 -1.54 16.83
CA VAL A 76 1.74 -1.44 15.47
C VAL A 76 0.85 -0.43 14.72
N PRO A 77 1.36 0.77 14.39
CA PRO A 77 0.70 1.83 13.64
C PRO A 77 0.10 1.40 12.30
N SER A 78 0.80 0.53 11.58
CA SER A 78 0.42 0.02 10.26
C SER A 78 0.99 -1.39 10.06
N LEU A 79 0.11 -2.36 9.79
CA LEU A 79 0.52 -3.72 9.44
C LEU A 79 -0.05 -4.08 8.08
N VAL A 80 0.78 -3.94 7.05
CA VAL A 80 0.43 -4.27 5.67
C VAL A 80 0.94 -5.68 5.35
N LEU A 81 0.02 -6.57 5.00
CA LEU A 81 0.31 -7.99 4.77
C LEU A 81 0.21 -8.33 3.29
N GLY A 82 1.01 -9.30 2.85
CA GLY A 82 0.98 -9.81 1.49
C GLY A 82 1.23 -11.32 1.42
N CYS A 83 0.85 -11.91 0.29
CA CYS A 83 1.08 -13.33 0.02
C CYS A 83 2.38 -13.56 -0.79
N GLU A 84 2.87 -12.54 -1.48
CA GLU A 84 3.99 -12.64 -2.41
C GLU A 84 4.92 -11.45 -2.21
N LYS A 85 6.22 -11.64 -2.48
CA LYS A 85 7.20 -10.55 -2.43
C LYS A 85 6.93 -9.54 -3.55
N ALA A 86 7.21 -8.28 -3.27
CA ALA A 86 7.11 -7.23 -4.26
C ALA A 86 7.98 -7.50 -5.49
N ASN A 87 7.41 -7.26 -6.68
CA ASN A 87 8.10 -7.37 -7.96
C ASN A 87 8.48 -5.97 -8.47
N PRO A 88 9.76 -5.56 -8.44
CA PRO A 88 10.20 -4.24 -8.90
C PRO A 88 10.37 -4.13 -10.42
N ALA A 89 9.88 -5.09 -11.21
CA ALA A 89 9.97 -5.07 -12.67
C ALA A 89 9.10 -3.97 -13.31
N VAL A 90 9.26 -3.79 -14.61
CA VAL A 90 8.42 -2.91 -15.44
C VAL A 90 7.71 -3.75 -16.50
N HIS A 91 6.40 -3.60 -16.62
CA HIS A 91 5.59 -4.26 -17.63
C HIS A 91 4.68 -3.25 -18.32
N LYS A 92 4.73 -3.20 -19.67
CA LYS A 92 3.95 -2.27 -20.51
C LYS A 92 4.07 -0.81 -20.06
N ASN A 93 5.29 -0.38 -19.70
CA ASN A 93 5.63 0.94 -19.17
C ASN A 93 5.08 1.28 -17.78
N TYR A 94 4.52 0.32 -17.05
CA TYR A 94 4.12 0.48 -15.65
C TYR A 94 5.04 -0.31 -14.72
N SER A 95 5.27 0.22 -13.52
CA SER A 95 5.96 -0.54 -12.48
C SER A 95 5.08 -1.68 -11.98
N MET A 96 5.64 -2.87 -11.83
CA MET A 96 4.99 -4.04 -11.21
C MET A 96 4.85 -3.88 -9.68
N LEU A 97 5.33 -2.78 -9.11
CA LEU A 97 5.02 -2.41 -7.73
C LEU A 97 3.54 -2.06 -7.57
N TYR A 98 2.88 -1.57 -8.63
CA TYR A 98 1.44 -1.34 -8.65
C TYR A 98 0.62 -2.63 -8.51
N SER A 99 1.09 -3.75 -9.06
CA SER A 99 0.47 -5.06 -8.84
C SER A 99 0.87 -5.71 -7.52
N SER A 100 1.90 -5.20 -6.85
CA SER A 100 2.46 -5.79 -5.62
C SER A 100 1.95 -5.13 -4.34
N HIS A 101 1.34 -3.95 -4.42
CA HIS A 101 0.94 -3.17 -3.26
C HIS A 101 -0.45 -2.56 -3.45
N ILE A 102 -1.20 -2.49 -2.37
CA ILE A 102 -2.46 -1.73 -2.29
C ILE A 102 -2.33 -0.49 -1.38
N SER A 103 -1.31 -0.48 -0.52
CA SER A 103 -1.04 0.55 0.49
C SER A 103 0.17 1.40 0.10
N TRP A 104 0.07 2.71 0.35
CA TRP A 104 1.03 3.74 -0.09
C TRP A 104 1.23 4.75 1.04
N SER A 105 2.43 4.77 1.65
CA SER A 105 2.73 5.72 2.74
C SER A 105 2.87 7.16 2.22
N SER A 106 3.24 7.31 0.94
CA SER A 106 3.25 8.58 0.22
C SER A 106 2.75 8.40 -1.22
N PRO A 107 2.47 9.47 -1.98
CA PRO A 107 2.10 9.36 -3.39
C PRO A 107 3.13 8.65 -4.26
N THR A 108 4.38 8.48 -3.83
CA THR A 108 5.45 7.85 -4.62
C THR A 108 6.08 6.66 -3.91
N THR A 109 5.63 6.31 -2.70
CA THR A 109 6.25 5.29 -1.85
C THR A 109 5.23 4.22 -1.48
N PRO A 110 5.38 2.97 -1.95
CA PRO A 110 4.55 1.87 -1.47
C PRO A 110 4.85 1.59 0.01
N ALA A 111 3.82 1.24 0.78
CA ALA A 111 4.00 0.84 2.17
C ALA A 111 4.73 -0.53 2.23
N PRO A 112 5.63 -0.75 3.21
CA PRO A 112 6.32 -2.03 3.38
C PRO A 112 5.35 -3.20 3.52
N LEU A 113 5.63 -4.29 2.80
CA LEU A 113 4.81 -5.51 2.81
C LEU A 113 5.44 -6.58 3.71
N GLU A 114 4.71 -7.08 4.70
CA GLU A 114 5.11 -8.27 5.45
C GLU A 114 4.48 -9.53 4.83
N VAL A 115 5.33 -10.49 4.44
CA VAL A 115 4.92 -11.73 3.77
C VAL A 115 5.18 -12.97 4.63
N TYR A 116 5.86 -12.81 5.77
CA TYR A 116 6.16 -13.88 6.70
C TYR A 116 5.22 -13.80 7.91
N PRO A 117 4.27 -14.73 8.06
CA PRO A 117 3.29 -14.70 9.15
C PRO A 117 3.91 -14.69 10.55
N ALA A 118 5.06 -15.38 10.72
CA ALA A 118 5.78 -15.39 11.99
C ALA A 118 6.29 -13.98 12.37
N LEU A 119 6.83 -13.22 11.41
CA LEU A 119 7.28 -11.85 11.67
C LEU A 119 6.12 -10.90 11.94
N ALA A 120 5.00 -11.06 11.22
CA ALA A 120 3.77 -10.32 11.51
C ALA A 120 3.24 -10.60 12.92
N PHE A 121 3.26 -11.88 13.34
CA PHE A 121 2.88 -12.29 14.69
C PHE A 121 3.81 -11.68 15.74
N ASP A 122 5.13 -11.76 15.52
CA ASP A 122 6.11 -11.21 16.46
C ASP A 122 5.93 -9.69 16.62
N ARG A 123 5.67 -8.93 15.55
CA ARG A 123 5.36 -7.49 15.66
C ARG A 123 4.14 -7.22 16.54
N LEU A 124 3.10 -8.03 16.45
CA LEU A 124 1.88 -7.86 17.23
C LEU A 124 2.04 -8.29 18.69
N PHE A 125 2.78 -9.36 18.96
CA PHE A 125 2.72 -10.05 20.25
C PHE A 125 4.03 -10.11 21.03
N LYS A 126 5.19 -9.89 20.40
CA LYS A 126 6.47 -9.84 21.12
C LYS A 126 6.56 -8.55 21.93
N ASP A 127 6.91 -8.65 23.20
CA ASP A 127 6.88 -7.50 24.14
C ASP A 127 8.14 -6.63 24.12
N THR A 128 9.11 -6.94 23.24
CA THR A 128 10.38 -6.21 23.16
C THR A 128 10.83 -6.04 21.72
N ALA A 129 11.03 -4.78 21.29
CA ALA A 129 12.06 -4.48 20.31
C ALA A 129 13.39 -4.88 20.95
N GLU A 130 14.05 -5.92 20.46
CA GLU A 130 15.35 -6.29 21.00
C GLU A 130 16.32 -5.13 20.78
N ARG A 131 17.11 -4.79 21.80
CA ARG A 131 18.16 -3.76 21.70
C ARG A 131 19.08 -3.95 20.48
N GLY A 132 19.21 -5.18 19.99
CA GLY A 132 19.95 -5.52 18.77
C GLY A 132 19.35 -4.93 17.49
N ASP A 133 18.02 -4.90 17.36
CA ASP A 133 17.36 -4.40 16.15
C ASP A 133 17.56 -2.90 15.98
N ARG A 134 17.49 -2.12 17.07
CA ARG A 134 17.81 -0.69 17.08
C ARG A 134 19.27 -0.41 16.71
N SER A 135 20.21 -1.20 17.25
CA SER A 135 21.65 -1.02 16.98
C SER A 135 22.02 -1.33 15.52
N ILE A 136 21.41 -2.35 14.92
CA ILE A 136 21.64 -2.67 13.50
C ILE A 136 21.05 -1.58 12.62
N LEU A 137 19.86 -1.08 12.96
CA LEU A 137 19.23 -0.01 12.21
C LEU A 137 19.98 1.32 12.30
N ASP A 138 20.48 1.69 13.48
CA ASP A 138 21.30 2.88 13.66
C ASP A 138 22.56 2.80 12.77
N ALA A 139 23.20 1.63 12.72
CA ALA A 139 24.33 1.39 11.82
C ALA A 139 23.93 1.49 10.34
N VAL A 140 22.78 0.93 9.94
CA VAL A 140 22.25 1.04 8.57
C VAL A 140 21.89 2.48 8.21
N LEU A 141 21.33 3.26 9.13
CA LEU A 141 20.99 4.67 8.93
C LEU A 141 22.25 5.53 8.77
N ASP A 142 23.30 5.27 9.54
CA ASP A 142 24.57 5.97 9.42
C ASP A 142 25.30 5.61 8.11
N ASP A 143 25.35 4.33 7.74
CA ASP A 143 25.86 3.91 6.43
C ASP A 143 25.06 4.55 5.28
N ALA A 144 23.73 4.60 5.40
CA ALA A 144 22.88 5.22 4.39
C ALA A 144 23.11 6.73 4.29
N ARG A 145 23.39 7.44 5.40
CA ARG A 145 23.78 8.86 5.37
C ARG A 145 25.10 9.07 4.63
N ASP A 146 26.06 8.18 4.82
CA ASP A 146 27.35 8.27 4.13
C ASP A 146 27.25 7.94 2.64
N VAL A 147 26.44 6.95 2.27
CA VAL A 147 26.10 6.69 0.86
C VAL A 147 25.38 7.89 0.25
N ARG A 148 24.41 8.48 0.94
CA ARG A 148 23.67 9.66 0.47
C ARG A 148 24.60 10.83 0.12
N ARG A 149 25.67 11.05 0.89
CA ARG A 149 26.68 12.09 0.63
C ARG A 149 27.50 11.83 -0.65
N ARG A 150 27.60 10.57 -1.10
CA ARG A 150 28.45 10.14 -2.21
C ARG A 150 27.72 9.94 -3.54
N ILE A 151 26.38 9.91 -3.53
CA ILE A 151 25.56 9.68 -4.71
C ILE A 151 24.97 10.98 -5.29
N ARG A 152 24.52 10.93 -6.55
CA ARG A 152 23.92 12.07 -7.25
C ARG A 152 22.52 12.36 -6.71
N ARG A 153 22.06 13.62 -6.83
CA ARG A 153 20.75 14.07 -6.32
C ARG A 153 19.55 13.19 -6.73
N HIS A 154 19.55 12.69 -7.96
CA HIS A 154 18.50 11.79 -8.44
C HIS A 154 18.45 10.47 -7.63
N ASP A 155 19.61 9.91 -7.31
CA ASP A 155 19.71 8.65 -6.56
C ASP A 155 19.48 8.87 -5.06
N GLN A 156 19.77 10.08 -4.55
CA GLN A 156 19.39 10.47 -3.19
C GLN A 156 17.87 10.37 -2.99
N GLN A 157 17.07 10.76 -3.97
CA GLN A 157 15.61 10.64 -3.91
C GLN A 157 15.16 9.17 -3.78
N LYS A 158 15.79 8.26 -4.53
CA LYS A 158 15.50 6.82 -4.44
C LYS A 158 15.92 6.22 -3.10
N LEU A 159 17.06 6.65 -2.57
CA LEU A 159 17.53 6.25 -1.25
C LEU A 159 16.60 6.77 -0.15
N ASP A 160 16.11 8.00 -0.25
CA ASP A 160 15.16 8.59 0.70
C ASP A 160 13.80 7.86 0.68
N GLU A 161 13.30 7.49 -0.50
CA GLU A 161 12.10 6.63 -0.64
C GLU A 161 12.29 5.29 0.10
N TYR A 162 13.45 4.65 -0.05
CA TYR A 162 13.78 3.39 0.61
C TYR A 162 13.89 3.55 2.14
N LEU A 163 14.62 4.56 2.62
CA LEU A 163 14.81 4.79 4.06
C LEU A 163 13.51 5.18 4.76
N HIS A 164 12.61 5.89 4.08
CA HIS A 164 11.29 6.20 4.61
C HIS A 164 10.45 4.93 4.79
N SER A 165 10.48 4.02 3.80
CA SER A 165 9.84 2.71 3.89
C SER A 165 10.40 1.87 5.06
N VAL A 166 11.71 1.91 5.32
CA VAL A 166 12.32 1.21 6.47
C VAL A 166 11.88 1.81 7.81
N ARG A 167 11.76 3.14 7.92
CA ARG A 167 11.29 3.79 9.16
C ARG A 167 9.83 3.49 9.49
N ASP A 168 8.98 3.30 8.49
CA ASP A 168 7.59 2.89 8.71
C ASP A 168 7.48 1.49 9.36
N VAL A 169 8.59 0.71 9.42
CA VAL A 169 8.68 -0.56 10.16
C VAL A 169 9.06 -0.35 11.64
N GLU A 170 9.63 0.80 12.01
CA GLU A 170 10.18 1.08 13.35
C GLU A 170 9.13 1.50 14.39
N THR A 171 8.00 2.02 13.93
CA THR A 171 6.95 2.59 14.80
C THR A 171 5.80 1.64 14.83
#